data_AF-A0A0F9WHR7-F1
#
_entry.id   AF-A0A0F9WHR7-F1
#
_cell.length_a   1.000
_cell.length_b   1.000
_cell.length_c   1.000
_cell.angle_alpha   90.00
_cell.angle_beta   90.00
_cell.angle_gamma   90.00
#
_symmetry.space_group_name_H-M   'P 1'
#
loop_
_entity.id
_entity.type
_entity.pdbx_description
1 polymer ?
#
loop_
_entity_poly.entity_id
_entity_poly.type
_entity_poly.pdbx_seq_one_letter_code
_entity_poly.pdbx_strand_id
1 'polypeptide(L)'
;MNVVPKPKTVDDSDYLKSLLDERCVITDLPATANISVIAHHAGHDKKRDDHALPMGQIEHTRLHHMGEASYLRKYAPDHLLIAMWRALGEKMYRESSPERDND
;
A
#
# COMPACT_ATOMS: atom_id res chain seq x y z
N MET A 1 -31.20 3.61 4.40
CA MET A 1 -29.95 3.88 5.15
C MET A 1 -28.86 3.06 4.51
N ASN A 2 -27.90 3.69 3.83
CA ASN A 2 -26.75 2.96 3.27
C ASN A 2 -25.84 2.54 4.43
N VAL A 3 -25.87 1.26 4.77
CA VAL A 3 -24.96 0.67 5.74
C VAL A 3 -23.59 0.64 5.08
N VAL A 4 -22.72 1.60 5.41
CA VAL A 4 -21.33 1.56 4.99
C VAL A 4 -20.72 0.29 5.58
N PRO A 5 -20.23 -0.66 4.76
CA PRO A 5 -19.61 -1.87 5.26
C PRO A 5 -18.46 -1.50 6.19
N LYS A 6 -18.46 -2.05 7.42
CA LYS A 6 -17.29 -1.90 8.28
C LYS A 6 -16.09 -2.52 7.57
N PRO A 7 -14.93 -1.86 7.55
CA PRO A 7 -13.71 -2.45 6.99
C PRO A 7 -13.47 -3.80 7.67
N LYS A 8 -13.28 -4.83 6.85
CA LYS A 8 -12.97 -6.18 7.35
C LYS A 8 -11.58 -6.12 7.98
N THR A 9 -11.49 -6.45 9.27
CA THR A 9 -10.19 -6.64 9.92
C THR A 9 -9.60 -7.98 9.46
N VAL A 10 -8.32 -7.98 9.10
CA VAL A 10 -7.51 -9.17 8.82
C VAL A 10 -6.28 -9.07 9.70
N ASP A 11 -6.15 -9.99 10.65
CA ASP A 11 -5.02 -10.12 11.58
C ASP A 11 -4.30 -11.43 11.22
N ASP A 12 -3.08 -11.31 10.71
CA ASP A 12 -2.26 -12.43 10.24
C ASP A 12 -0.79 -12.21 10.59
N SER A 13 -0.48 -12.44 11.86
CA SER A 13 0.88 -12.26 12.39
C SER A 13 1.92 -13.15 11.71
N ASP A 14 1.53 -14.30 11.16
CA ASP A 14 2.48 -15.22 10.52
C ASP A 14 2.81 -14.75 9.10
N TYR A 15 1.82 -14.22 8.37
CA TYR A 15 2.07 -13.49 7.14
C TYR A 15 3.02 -12.31 7.38
N LEU A 16 2.78 -11.47 8.39
CA LEU A 16 3.65 -10.33 8.69
C LEU A 16 5.09 -10.76 9.02
N LYS A 17 5.28 -11.87 9.74
CA LYS A 17 6.63 -12.43 10.01
C LYS A 17 7.29 -12.92 8.73
N SER A 18 6.55 -13.59 7.84
CA SER A 18 7.11 -14.08 6.58
C SER A 18 7.66 -12.95 5.70
N LEU A 19 7.06 -11.76 5.75
CA LEU A 19 7.54 -10.58 5.03
C LEU A 19 8.92 -10.09 5.48
N LEU A 20 9.39 -10.46 6.68
CA LEU A 20 10.70 -10.06 7.19
C LEU A 20 11.85 -10.79 6.49
N ASP A 21 11.57 -11.97 5.91
CA ASP A 21 12.54 -12.78 5.17
C ASP A 21 12.52 -12.48 3.66
N GLU A 22 11.54 -11.70 3.20
CA GLU A 22 11.39 -11.31 1.80
C GLU A 22 12.35 -10.19 1.39
N ARG A 23 12.46 -9.98 0.07
CA ARG A 23 13.23 -8.86 -0.50
C ARG A 23 12.41 -7.57 -0.40
N CYS A 24 13.07 -6.45 -0.14
CA CYS A 24 12.43 -5.13 -0.16
C CYS A 24 11.78 -4.87 -1.52
N VAL A 25 10.48 -4.59 -1.54
CA VAL A 25 9.70 -4.39 -2.78
C VAL A 25 10.17 -3.20 -3.62
N ILE A 26 10.86 -2.24 -3.01
CA ILE A 26 11.33 -1.01 -3.68
C ILE A 26 12.74 -1.17 -4.25
N THR A 27 13.64 -1.83 -3.53
CA THR A 27 15.06 -1.92 -3.88
C THR A 27 15.48 -3.29 -4.39
N ASP A 28 14.60 -4.29 -4.28
CA ASP A 28 14.90 -5.70 -4.50
C ASP A 28 16.10 -6.19 -3.67
N LEU A 29 16.39 -5.59 -2.51
CA LEU A 29 17.49 -6.03 -1.65
C LEU A 29 16.96 -6.95 -0.54
N PRO A 30 17.64 -8.08 -0.24
CA PRO A 30 17.27 -8.94 0.89
C PRO A 30 17.70 -8.32 2.22
N ALA A 31 17.15 -8.85 3.32
CA ALA A 31 17.64 -8.54 4.65
C ALA A 31 19.11 -9.00 4.81
N THR A 32 19.93 -8.17 5.46
CA THR A 32 21.33 -8.46 5.78
C THR A 32 21.64 -7.93 7.18
N ALA A 33 22.86 -8.17 7.67
CA ALA A 33 23.32 -7.59 8.94
C ALA A 33 23.18 -6.06 9.00
N ASN A 34 23.16 -5.37 7.86
CA ASN A 34 23.08 -3.91 7.77
C ASN A 34 21.75 -3.41 7.15
N ILE A 35 20.88 -4.31 6.69
CA ILE A 35 19.62 -3.98 6.02
C ILE A 35 18.51 -4.77 6.70
N SER A 36 17.61 -4.08 7.39
CA SER A 36 16.42 -4.69 7.97
C SER A 36 15.24 -4.51 7.02
N VAL A 37 14.52 -5.60 6.75
CA VAL A 37 13.22 -5.59 6.08
C VAL A 37 12.12 -5.65 7.16
N ILE A 38 11.05 -4.89 6.93
CA ILE A 38 9.89 -4.80 7.81
C ILE A 38 8.60 -4.95 7.02
N ALA A 39 7.52 -5.31 7.70
CA ALA A 39 6.18 -5.26 7.13
C ALA A 39 5.66 -3.81 7.14
N HIS A 40 5.35 -3.27 5.96
CA HIS A 40 4.82 -1.94 5.78
C HIS A 40 3.37 -1.99 5.31
N HIS A 41 2.44 -1.49 6.12
CA HIS A 41 1.06 -1.23 5.69
C HIS A 41 1.00 0.10 4.93
N ALA A 42 0.59 0.04 3.66
CA ALA A 42 0.37 1.25 2.86
C ALA A 42 -0.88 2.02 3.34
N GLY A 43 -0.74 3.33 3.50
CA GLY A 43 -1.81 4.22 3.92
C GLY A 43 -2.13 4.14 5.42
N HIS A 44 -3.35 4.57 5.78
CA HIS A 44 -3.81 4.63 7.17
C HIS A 44 -4.50 3.36 7.67
N ASP A 45 -4.74 2.38 6.78
CA ASP A 45 -5.48 1.17 7.13
C ASP A 45 -4.58 0.08 7.69
N LYS A 46 -4.27 0.19 8.98
CA LYS A 46 -3.51 -0.83 9.74
C LYS A 46 -4.35 -2.03 10.16
N LYS A 47 -5.58 -2.18 9.65
CA LYS A 47 -6.51 -3.24 10.07
C LYS A 47 -6.47 -4.46 9.16
N ARG A 48 -5.63 -4.43 8.13
CA ARG A 48 -5.56 -5.47 7.09
C ARG A 48 -4.12 -5.87 6.85
N ASP A 49 -3.69 -6.90 7.54
CA ASP A 49 -2.34 -7.44 7.41
C ASP A 49 -2.06 -7.97 6.01
N ASP A 50 -3.09 -8.45 5.31
CA ASP A 50 -3.01 -8.91 3.92
C ASP A 50 -2.69 -7.82 2.89
N HIS A 51 -2.57 -6.57 3.31
CA HIS A 51 -2.12 -5.44 2.49
C HIS A 51 -0.70 -4.97 2.82
N ALA A 52 -0.02 -5.61 3.78
CA ALA A 52 1.35 -5.27 4.12
C ALA A 52 2.33 -5.69 3.01
N LEU A 53 3.41 -4.91 2.85
CA LEU A 53 4.47 -5.16 1.87
C LEU A 53 5.83 -5.25 2.57
N PRO A 54 6.77 -6.09 2.08
CA PRO A 54 8.12 -6.14 2.62
C PRO A 54 8.89 -4.90 2.18
N MET A 55 9.35 -4.09 3.13
CA MET A 55 10.03 -2.83 2.87
C MET A 55 11.29 -2.71 3.70
N GLY A 56 12.38 -2.20 3.11
CA GLY A 56 13.58 -1.86 3.87
C GLY A 56 13.28 -0.73 4.87
N GLN A 57 13.87 -0.82 6.06
CA GLN A 57 13.64 0.15 7.14
C GLN A 57 13.97 1.60 6.72
N ILE A 58 14.99 1.78 5.88
CA ILE A 58 15.41 3.09 5.36
C ILE A 58 14.35 3.62 4.39
N GLU A 59 13.89 2.78 3.47
CA GLU A 59 12.86 3.07 2.48
C GLU A 59 11.55 3.43 3.18
N HIS A 60 11.15 2.65 4.19
CA HIS A 60 9.98 2.91 5.03
C HIS A 60 10.04 4.28 5.72
N THR A 61 11.18 4.61 6.32
CA THR A 61 11.38 5.90 7.00
C THR A 61 11.31 7.06 6.00
N ARG A 62 11.94 6.91 4.82
CA ARG A 62 11.89 7.90 3.75
C ARG A 62 10.49 8.07 3.19
N LEU A 63 9.75 6.98 3.03
CA LEU A 63 8.37 6.98 2.58
C LEU A 63 7.48 7.78 3.53
N HIS A 64 7.60 7.57 4.85
CA HIS A 64 6.85 8.36 5.82
C HIS A 64 7.26 9.84 5.86
N HIS A 65 8.53 10.15 5.60
CA HIS A 65 9.01 11.53 5.60
C HIS A 65 8.60 12.31 4.34
N MET A 66 8.61 11.66 3.17
CA MET A 66 8.31 12.29 1.88
C MET A 66 6.83 12.23 1.48
N GLY A 67 6.07 11.31 2.09
CA GLY A 67 4.75 10.91 1.63
C GLY A 67 4.84 9.79 0.58
N GLU A 68 3.89 8.85 0.65
CA GLU A 68 3.89 7.59 -0.11
C GLU A 68 3.91 7.83 -1.62
N ALA A 69 3.04 8.70 -2.13
CA ALA A 69 2.95 9.00 -3.56
C ALA A 69 4.24 9.63 -4.11
N SER A 70 4.82 10.58 -3.36
CA SER A 70 6.07 11.25 -3.73
C SER A 70 7.24 10.28 -3.76
N TYR A 71 7.27 9.34 -2.82
CA TYR A 71 8.32 8.34 -2.74
C TYR A 71 8.17 7.28 -3.83
N LEU A 72 6.98 6.72 -4.01
CA LEU A 72 6.69 5.70 -5.02
C LEU A 72 6.98 6.17 -6.44
N ARG A 73 6.71 7.45 -6.77
CA ARG A 73 7.03 8.01 -8.09
C ARG A 73 8.49 7.82 -8.52
N LYS A 74 9.43 7.69 -7.57
CA LYS A 74 10.86 7.51 -7.87
C LYS A 74 11.23 6.08 -8.25
N TYR A 75 10.42 5.10 -7.87
CA TYR A 75 10.80 3.67 -7.90
C TYR A 75 9.75 2.78 -8.58
N ALA A 76 8.48 3.16 -8.58
CA ALA A 76 7.42 2.39 -9.18
C ALA A 76 7.47 2.48 -10.72
N PRO A 77 7.33 1.36 -11.44
CA PRO A 77 7.16 1.36 -12.88
C PRO A 77 5.98 2.24 -13.34
N ASP A 78 6.14 2.90 -14.49
CA ASP A 78 5.13 3.82 -15.05
C ASP A 78 3.74 3.19 -15.17
N HIS A 79 3.65 1.91 -15.53
CA HIS A 79 2.36 1.24 -15.68
C HIS A 79 1.60 1.11 -14.35
N LEU A 80 2.30 0.91 -13.23
CA LEU A 80 1.67 0.91 -11.89
C LEU A 80 1.21 2.31 -11.50
N LEU A 81 2.04 3.32 -11.78
CA LEU A 81 1.66 4.73 -11.53
C LEU A 81 0.42 5.12 -12.34
N ILE A 82 0.37 4.76 -13.62
CA ILE A 82 -0.79 5.00 -14.50
C ILE A 82 -2.03 4.29 -13.95
N ALA A 83 -1.92 3.03 -13.54
CA ALA A 83 -3.03 2.29 -12.95
C ALA A 83 -3.55 2.95 -11.67
N MET A 84 -2.66 3.39 -10.78
CA MET A 84 -2.99 4.13 -9.56
C MET A 84 -3.75 5.43 -9.88
N TRP A 85 -3.27 6.24 -10.83
CA TRP A 85 -3.93 7.49 -11.21
C TRP A 85 -5.30 7.27 -11.87
N ARG A 86 -5.43 6.23 -12.71
CA ARG A 86 -6.73 5.86 -13.31
C ARG A 86 -7.74 5.46 -12.25
N ALA A 87 -7.35 4.60 -11.31
CA ALA A 87 -8.21 4.17 -10.22
C ALA A 87 -8.67 5.36 -9.34
N LEU A 88 -7.78 6.33 -9.07
CA LEU A 88 -8.15 7.56 -8.38
C LEU A 88 -9.16 8.39 -9.18
N GLY A 89 -8.92 8.58 -10.49
CA GLY A 89 -9.84 9.29 -11.36
C GLY A 89 -11.22 8.65 -11.43
N GLU A 90 -11.30 7.32 -11.53
CA GLU A 90 -12.56 6.59 -11.49
C GLU A 90 -13.30 6.75 -10.16
N LYS A 91 -12.58 6.72 -9.03
CA LYS A 91 -13.18 6.97 -7.71
C LYS A 91 -13.79 8.37 -7.66
N MET A 92 -13.05 9.40 -8.08
CA MET A 92 -13.54 10.77 -8.12
C MET A 92 -14.73 10.94 -9.08
N TYR A 93 -14.71 10.24 -10.21
CA TYR A 93 -15.84 10.24 -11.16
C TYR A 93 -17.10 9.63 -10.53
N ARG A 94 -16.98 8.48 -9.86
CA ARG A 94 -18.11 7.85 -9.13
C ARG A 94 -18.64 8.76 -8.03
N GLU A 95 -17.76 9.36 -7.23
CA GLU A 95 -18.15 10.27 -6.14
C GLU A 95 -18.82 11.56 -6.65
N SER A 96 -18.47 12.02 -7.86
CA SER A 96 -19.10 13.19 -8.50
C SER A 96 -20.37 12.87 -9.30
N SER A 97 -20.66 11.59 -9.54
CA SER A 97 -21.83 11.13 -10.31
C SER A 97 -22.72 10.16 -9.49
N PRO A 98 -23.34 10.60 -8.38
CA PRO A 98 -24.05 9.72 -7.44
C PRO A 98 -25.33 9.04 -8.00
N GLU A 99 -25.72 9.27 -9.26
CA GLU A 99 -27.03 8.87 -9.80
C GLU A 99 -27.01 7.82 -10.94
N ARG A 100 -25.89 7.15 -11.23
CA ARG A 100 -25.84 6.14 -12.32
C ARG A 100 -25.92 4.67 -11.89
N ASP A 101 -26.28 4.42 -10.63
CA ASP A 101 -26.44 3.05 -10.10
C ASP A 101 -27.90 2.54 -10.19
N ASN A 102 -28.76 3.17 -11.00
CA ASN A 102 -30.19 2.80 -11.13
C ASN A 102 -30.65 2.38 -12.54
N ASP A 103 -29.75 2.12 -13.50
CA ASP A 103 -30.10 1.52 -14.81
C ASP A 103 -29.43 0.16 -15.01
#